data_AF-J9R2B3-F1
#
_entry.id   AF-J9R2B3-F1
#
_cell.length_a   1.000
_cell.length_b   1.000
_cell.length_c   1.000
_cell.angle_alpha   90.00
_cell.angle_beta   90.00
_cell.angle_gamma   90.00
#
_symmetry.space_group_name_H-M   'P 1'
#
loop_
_entity.id
_entity.type
_entity.pdbx_description
1 polymer ?
#
loop_
_entity_poly.entity_id
_entity_poly.type
_entity_poly.pdbx_seq_one_letter_code
_entity_poly.pdbx_strand_id
1 'polypeptide(L)'
;MIDIRKASAPIKNRDETIGSRVKVKIIKNKVAPPFKQAEFEIMYGEGISKTREILDQAVELGIVKKSSSWFSYEDTKLGQGRDTVKEVLRDNPELADQIKEIIVNK
;
A
#
# COMPACT_ATOMS: atom_id res chain seq x y z
N MET A 1 17.68 -13.61 -5.51
CA MET A 1 16.89 -13.67 -6.76
C MET A 1 15.49 -13.24 -6.43
N ILE A 2 14.98 -12.28 -7.21
CA ILE A 2 13.65 -11.70 -7.05
C ILE A 2 12.90 -12.01 -8.35
N ASP A 3 11.76 -12.68 -8.25
CA ASP A 3 10.83 -12.93 -9.35
C ASP A 3 9.77 -11.83 -9.32
N ILE A 4 9.62 -11.09 -10.40
CA ILE A 4 8.71 -9.94 -10.51
C ILE A 4 7.72 -10.23 -11.63
N ARG A 5 6.42 -10.16 -11.32
CA ARG A 5 5.34 -10.43 -12.27
C ARG A 5 4.34 -9.28 -12.25
N LYS A 6 4.03 -8.77 -13.43
CA LYS A 6 2.94 -7.82 -13.63
C LYS A 6 1.62 -8.59 -13.69
N ALA A 7 0.60 -8.11 -13.00
CA ALA A 7 -0.75 -8.64 -13.15
C ALA A 7 -1.26 -8.41 -14.59
N SER A 8 -2.07 -9.33 -15.09
CA SER A 8 -2.63 -9.25 -16.45
C SER A 8 -3.63 -8.10 -16.60
N ALA A 9 -4.35 -7.77 -15.53
CA ALA A 9 -5.28 -6.64 -15.50
C ALA A 9 -4.56 -5.36 -15.05
N PRO A 10 -4.54 -4.30 -15.88
CA PRO A 10 -3.96 -3.02 -15.50
C PRO A 10 -4.88 -2.24 -14.56
N ILE A 11 -4.31 -1.26 -13.85
CA ILE A 11 -5.07 -0.32 -13.04
C ILE A 11 -5.63 0.75 -13.98
N LYS A 12 -6.95 0.92 -13.97
CA LYS A 12 -7.64 1.88 -14.83
C LYS A 12 -8.37 2.93 -14.01
N ASN A 13 -8.37 4.15 -14.50
CA ASN A 13 -9.31 5.19 -14.10
C ASN A 13 -10.18 5.50 -15.31
N ARG A 14 -11.45 5.07 -15.26
CA ARG A 14 -12.35 5.06 -16.43
C ARG A 14 -11.72 4.27 -17.58
N ASP A 15 -11.46 4.91 -18.71
CA ASP A 15 -10.84 4.30 -19.90
C ASP A 15 -9.31 4.41 -19.93
N GLU A 16 -8.72 5.22 -19.05
CA GLU A 16 -7.27 5.44 -19.01
C GLU A 16 -6.57 4.39 -18.15
N THR A 17 -5.47 3.85 -18.67
CA THR A 17 -4.60 2.96 -17.89
C THR A 17 -3.57 3.78 -17.12
N ILE A 18 -3.71 3.80 -15.80
CA ILE A 18 -2.91 4.65 -14.91
C ILE A 18 -1.84 3.88 -14.13
N GLY A 19 -1.81 2.55 -14.22
CA GLY A 19 -0.81 1.78 -13.51
C GLY A 19 -0.91 0.28 -13.71
N SER A 20 -0.10 -0.44 -12.94
CA SER A 20 -0.05 -1.90 -12.93
C SER A 20 0.11 -2.44 -11.52
N ARG A 21 -0.60 -3.51 -11.22
CA ARG A 21 -0.35 -4.30 -10.01
C ARG A 21 0.81 -5.25 -10.26
N VAL A 22 1.74 -5.31 -9.30
CA VAL A 22 2.97 -6.09 -9.40
C VAL A 22 3.08 -7.01 -8.21
N LYS A 23 3.34 -8.28 -8.48
CA LYS A 23 3.63 -9.29 -7.48
C LYS A 23 5.10 -9.64 -7.53
N VAL A 24 5.73 -9.64 -6.37
CA VAL A 24 7.14 -9.94 -6.19
C VAL A 24 7.28 -11.16 -5.30
N LYS A 25 8.13 -12.12 -5.70
CA LYS A 25 8.47 -13.30 -4.92
C LYS A 25 9.98 -13.39 -4.72
N ILE A 26 10.41 -13.52 -3.47
CA ILE A 26 11.81 -13.68 -3.14
C ILE A 26 12.21 -15.15 -3.32
N ILE A 27 12.82 -15.51 -4.44
CA ILE A 27 13.20 -16.91 -4.74
C ILE A 27 14.46 -17.34 -3.99
N LYS A 28 15.45 -16.44 -3.88
CA LYS A 28 16.72 -16.72 -3.19
C LYS A 28 17.07 -15.55 -2.28
N ASN A 29 17.12 -15.82 -0.98
CA ASN A 29 17.51 -14.90 0.08
C ASN A 29 18.57 -15.58 0.96
N LYS A 30 19.68 -14.89 1.25
CA LYS A 30 20.76 -15.38 2.13
C LYS A 30 20.74 -14.74 3.53
N VAL A 31 19.88 -13.75 3.74
CA VAL A 31 19.84 -12.94 4.99
C VAL A 31 18.62 -13.29 5.84
N ALA A 32 17.50 -13.62 5.19
CA ALA A 32 16.24 -13.96 5.86
C ALA A 32 15.54 -15.12 5.13
N PRO A 33 14.45 -15.69 5.68
CA PRO A 33 13.73 -16.79 5.06
C PRO A 33 13.32 -16.47 3.60
N PRO A 34 13.59 -17.37 2.63
CA PRO A 34 13.18 -17.20 1.24
C PRO A 34 11.66 -17.45 1.06
N PHE A 35 11.19 -17.26 -0.18
CA PHE A 35 9.83 -17.51 -0.68
C PHE A 35 8.73 -16.58 -0.16
N LYS A 36 9.08 -15.53 0.57
CA LYS A 36 8.18 -14.42 0.88
C LYS A 36 7.68 -13.73 -0.39
N GLN A 37 6.46 -13.20 -0.32
CA GLN A 37 5.79 -12.50 -1.41
C GLN A 37 5.38 -11.10 -0.96
N ALA A 38 5.36 -10.16 -1.89
CA ALA A 38 4.81 -8.83 -1.73
C ALA A 38 3.97 -8.49 -2.97
N GLU A 39 2.93 -7.69 -2.80
CA GLU A 39 2.09 -7.20 -3.88
C GLU A 39 1.90 -5.70 -3.70
N PHE A 40 2.17 -4.93 -4.73
CA PHE A 40 2.05 -3.47 -4.70
C PHE A 40 1.63 -2.91 -6.05
N GLU A 41 1.25 -1.64 -6.09
CA GLU A 41 0.87 -0.94 -7.30
C GLU A 41 1.99 0.00 -7.77
N ILE A 42 2.25 -0.02 -9.08
CA ILE A 42 3.11 0.94 -9.77
C ILE A 42 2.19 1.85 -10.59
N MET A 43 2.14 3.13 -10.24
CA MET A 43 1.43 4.17 -10.96
C MET A 43 2.35 4.77 -12.02
N TYR A 44 1.85 4.95 -13.24
CA TYR A 44 2.66 5.49 -14.33
C TYR A 44 2.96 6.97 -14.08
N GLY A 45 4.23 7.37 -14.21
CA GLY A 45 4.69 8.73 -13.93
C GLY A 45 5.01 9.02 -12.46
N GLU A 46 4.53 8.20 -11.51
CA GLU A 46 4.76 8.39 -10.07
C GLU A 46 5.63 7.27 -9.45
N GLY A 47 5.59 6.06 -10.01
CA GLY A 47 6.29 4.90 -9.48
C GLY A 47 5.46 4.11 -8.46
N ILE A 48 6.12 3.52 -7.46
CA ILE A 48 5.45 2.67 -6.45
C ILE A 48 4.54 3.54 -5.56
N SER A 49 3.28 3.15 -5.41
CA SER A 49 2.31 3.89 -4.59
C SER A 49 2.56 3.69 -3.08
N LYS A 50 3.50 4.45 -2.50
CA LYS A 50 3.90 4.35 -1.08
C LYS A 50 2.70 4.51 -0.12
N THR A 51 1.86 5.51 -0.33
CA THR A 51 0.72 5.81 0.56
C THR A 51 -0.32 4.70 0.58
N ARG A 52 -0.52 4.02 -0.56
CA ARG A 52 -1.39 2.85 -0.66
C ARG A 52 -0.85 1.68 0.12
N GLU A 53 0.44 1.39 0.00
CA GLU A 53 1.09 0.30 0.75
C GLU A 53 1.02 0.52 2.25
N ILE A 54 1.28 1.76 2.71
CA ILE A 54 1.13 2.13 4.12
C ILE A 54 -0.29 1.86 4.60
N LEU A 55 -1.30 2.32 3.86
CA LEU A 55 -2.70 2.12 4.24
C LEU A 55 -3.08 0.63 4.29
N ASP A 56 -2.63 -0.15 3.32
CA ASP A 56 -2.97 -1.58 3.24
C ASP A 56 -2.38 -2.37 4.39
N GLN A 57 -1.10 -2.15 4.66
CA GLN A 57 -0.42 -2.76 5.80
C GLN A 57 -1.01 -2.26 7.13
N ALA A 58 -1.35 -0.97 7.25
CA ALA A 58 -1.95 -0.44 8.46
C ALA A 58 -3.32 -1.06 8.75
N VAL A 59 -4.14 -1.29 7.72
CA VAL A 59 -5.45 -1.94 7.87
C VAL A 59 -5.29 -3.43 8.19
N GLU A 60 -4.38 -4.13 7.51
CA GLU A 60 -4.09 -5.54 7.76
C GLU A 60 -3.60 -5.78 9.21
N LEU A 61 -2.75 -4.88 9.72
CA LEU A 61 -2.22 -4.93 11.08
C LEU A 61 -3.17 -4.33 12.13
N GLY A 62 -4.35 -3.84 11.73
CA GLY A 62 -5.34 -3.24 12.63
C GLY A 62 -4.93 -1.90 13.25
N ILE A 63 -3.91 -1.23 12.71
CA ILE A 63 -3.45 0.11 13.11
C ILE A 63 -4.47 1.16 12.61
N VAL A 64 -4.90 1.04 11.36
CA VAL A 64 -6.01 1.81 10.80
C VAL A 64 -7.27 0.95 10.84
N LYS A 65 -8.32 1.45 11.50
CA LYS A 65 -9.61 0.77 11.58
C LYS A 65 -10.44 1.10 10.33
N LYS A 66 -11.00 0.06 9.72
CA LYS A 66 -11.95 0.18 8.61
C LYS A 66 -13.35 -0.21 9.07
N SER A 67 -14.29 0.73 9.03
CA SER A 67 -15.71 0.51 9.32
C SER A 67 -16.52 0.75 8.06
N SER A 68 -16.89 -0.34 7.37
CA SER A 68 -17.52 -0.29 6.05
C SER A 68 -16.64 0.45 5.03
N SER A 69 -17.03 1.66 4.63
CA SER A 69 -16.29 2.53 3.71
C SER A 69 -15.42 3.58 4.41
N TRP A 70 -15.52 3.70 5.74
CA TRP A 70 -14.79 4.69 6.53
C TRP A 70 -13.50 4.12 7.09
N PHE A 71 -12.47 4.97 7.14
CA PHE A 71 -11.18 4.69 7.75
C PHE A 71 -10.91 5.66 8.89
N SER A 72 -10.41 5.13 10.00
CA SER A 72 -9.97 5.92 11.14
C SER A 72 -8.63 5.42 11.66
N TYR A 73 -7.81 6.36 12.11
CA TYR A 73 -6.56 6.09 12.83
C TYR A 73 -6.75 6.62 14.24
N GLU A 74 -6.59 5.73 15.23
CA GLU A 74 -6.95 6.01 16.63
C GLU A 74 -8.40 6.54 16.73
N ASP A 75 -8.58 7.74 17.27
CA ASP A 75 -9.88 8.43 17.38
C ASP A 75 -10.16 9.42 16.24
N THR A 76 -9.23 9.54 15.29
CA THR A 76 -9.33 10.48 14.16
C THR A 76 -9.91 9.81 12.92
N LYS A 77 -10.95 10.41 12.33
CA LYS A 77 -11.48 9.97 11.03
C LYS A 77 -10.55 10.45 9.91
N LEU A 78 -9.99 9.52 9.15
CA LEU A 78 -9.14 9.82 8.00
C LEU A 78 -9.95 10.14 6.75
N GLY A 79 -11.08 9.44 6.54
CA GLY A 79 -11.94 9.69 5.39
C GLY A 79 -12.77 8.50 4.97
N GLN A 80 -13.57 8.72 3.93
CA GLN A 80 -14.40 7.71 3.29
C GLN A 80 -13.75 7.27 1.98
N GLY A 81 -13.55 5.96 1.83
CA GLY A 81 -12.91 5.37 0.66
C GLY A 81 -11.38 5.40 0.73
N ARG A 82 -10.75 4.46 0.03
CA ARG A 82 -9.29 4.30 0.05
C ARG A 82 -8.56 5.46 -0.62
N ASP A 83 -9.06 5.95 -1.74
CA ASP A 83 -8.39 7.02 -2.48
C ASP A 83 -8.35 8.33 -1.67
N THR A 84 -9.45 8.70 -1.02
CA THR A 84 -9.48 9.83 -0.07
C THR A 84 -8.41 9.71 1.00
N VAL A 85 -8.27 8.53 1.61
CA VAL A 85 -7.29 8.31 2.68
C VAL A 85 -5.86 8.31 2.13
N LYS A 86 -5.63 7.78 0.92
CA LYS A 86 -4.34 7.88 0.24
C LYS A 86 -3.94 9.34 0.01
N GLU A 87 -4.88 10.20 -0.35
CA GLU A 87 -4.63 11.64 -0.50
C GLU A 87 -4.32 12.29 0.85
N VAL A 88 -5.07 11.98 1.90
CA VAL A 88 -4.77 12.46 3.26
C VAL A 88 -3.35 12.06 3.70
N LEU A 89 -2.93 10.83 3.45
CA LEU A 89 -1.56 10.38 3.77
C LEU A 89 -0.50 11.02 2.87
N ARG A 90 -0.83 11.32 1.61
CA ARG A 90 0.08 12.01 0.68
C ARG A 90 0.30 13.45 1.11
N ASP A 91 -0.77 14.12 1.52
CA ASP A 91 -0.78 15.53 1.88
C ASP A 91 -0.25 15.76 3.31
N ASN A 92 -0.24 14.71 4.14
CA ASN A 92 0.31 14.71 5.51
C ASN A 92 1.44 13.67 5.66
N PRO A 93 2.66 13.96 5.16
CA PRO A 93 3.77 13.01 5.18
C PRO A 93 4.20 12.60 6.60
N GLU A 94 4.06 13.50 7.58
CA GLU A 94 4.36 13.22 8.99
C GLU A 94 3.46 12.09 9.53
N LEU A 95 2.16 12.14 9.23
CA LEU A 95 1.21 11.10 9.60
C LEU A 95 1.52 9.78 8.89
N ALA A 96 1.86 9.84 7.61
CA ALA A 96 2.22 8.65 6.84
C ALA A 96 3.48 7.97 7.38
N ASP A 97 4.50 8.73 7.75
CA ASP A 97 5.75 8.20 8.31
C ASP A 97 5.54 7.70 9.75
N GLN A 98 4.70 8.35 10.56
CA GLN A 98 4.29 7.83 11.88
C GLN A 98 3.63 6.45 11.75
N ILE A 99 2.62 6.32 10.88
CA ILE A 99 1.94 5.03 10.67
C ILE A 99 2.92 3.98 10.15
N LYS A 100 3.81 4.35 9.22
CA LYS A 100 4.85 3.47 8.70
C LYS A 100 5.80 2.99 9.80
N GLU A 101 6.21 3.86 10.72
CA GLU A 101 7.07 3.47 11.84
C GLU A 101 6.40 2.43 12.74
N ILE A 102 5.11 2.61 13.03
CA ILE A 102 4.33 1.63 13.80
C ILE A 102 4.25 0.29 13.06
N ILE A 103 4.06 0.29 11.73
CA ILE A 103 4.03 -0.92 10.91
C ILE A 103 5.35 -1.69 11.00
N VAL A 104 6.49 -1.01 10.87
CA VAL A 104 7.82 -1.65 10.83
C VAL A 104 8.23 -2.24 12.18
N ASN A 105 7.73 -1.66 13.28
CA ASN A 105 8.06 -2.07 14.64
C ASN A 105 7.08 -3.10 15.23
N LYS A 106 6.09 -3.54 14.46
CA LYS A 106 5.12 -4.58 14.86
C LYS A 106 5.60 -5.98 14.48
#